data_AF-A0A3D3IZN3-F1
#
_entry.id   AF-A0A3D3IZN3-F1
#
_cell.length_a   1.000
_cell.length_b   1.000
_cell.length_c   1.000
_cell.angle_alpha   90.00
_cell.angle_beta   90.00
_cell.angle_gamma   90.00
#
_symmetry.space_group_name_H-M   'P 1'
#
loop_
_entity.id
_entity.type
_entity.pdbx_description
1 polymer ?
#
loop_
_entity_poly.entity_id
_entity_poly.type
_entity_poly.pdbx_seq_one_letter_code
_entity_poly.pdbx_strand_id
1 'polypeptide(L)'
;MTEEMTAKREDSIKGFDPLTVTDRDTGREYYGGDQNWYQSNTMAFAGCGSVAALNMLRSLAVKYPVEFRGSGVSDELGMLTDKVIYKDDYTSVMEDIYKSMFVLELPIIRRLCDLLKRGNKIFRFIPPSLGLSMFGFITGTLRFCAKRGLNLHVKVLPTAFTSYDKGLDFIREGLKKSGSVVMLTSLNRHPLRLYSGEAGELNGGYDQKKGVRSHFMTITGIVEDNPKEPLIKLTTWGRVATVPYSMLNKSWHRMRAYTSCLYYFIPTDSPGLVKADMARSYAVYVWALIKGLLGWAVPGKK
;
A
#
# COMPACT_ATOMS: atom_id res chain seq x y z
N MET A 1 -24.81 3.67 20.84
CA MET A 1 -23.89 4.80 20.60
C MET A 1 -24.66 5.77 19.72
N THR A 2 -24.97 6.97 20.22
CA THR A 2 -25.92 7.90 19.58
C THR A 2 -25.28 8.61 18.38
N GLU A 3 -26.06 8.98 17.37
CA GLU A 3 -25.62 9.74 16.18
C GLU A 3 -24.85 11.02 16.56
N GLU A 4 -25.19 11.59 17.71
CA GLU A 4 -24.56 12.77 18.30
C GLU A 4 -23.08 12.57 18.70
N MET A 5 -22.69 11.35 19.10
CA MET A 5 -21.28 11.01 19.37
C MET A 5 -20.46 10.84 18.08
N THR A 6 -21.11 10.42 16.99
CA THR A 6 -20.49 10.30 15.67
C THR A 6 -20.22 11.69 15.09
N ALA A 7 -21.18 12.60 15.18
CA ALA A 7 -21.07 13.97 14.69
C ALA A 7 -20.01 14.80 15.46
N LYS A 8 -19.94 14.69 16.79
CA LYS A 8 -18.90 15.37 17.60
C LYS A 8 -17.48 14.91 17.27
N ARG A 9 -17.32 13.66 16.83
CA ARG A 9 -16.03 13.11 16.42
C ARG A 9 -15.64 13.54 15.00
N GLU A 10 -16.61 13.70 14.10
CA GLU A 10 -16.36 14.27 12.76
C GLU A 10 -15.84 15.71 12.83
N ASP A 11 -16.33 16.51 13.78
CA ASP A 11 -15.83 17.88 13.99
C ASP A 11 -14.44 17.94 14.68
N SER A 12 -14.07 16.94 15.51
CA SER A 12 -12.73 16.87 16.12
C SER A 12 -11.65 16.31 15.19
N ILE A 13 -12.03 15.76 14.03
CA ILE A 13 -11.12 15.22 12.99
C ILE A 13 -10.74 16.28 11.95
N LYS A 14 -11.26 17.51 12.03
CA LYS A 14 -10.82 18.62 11.17
C LYS A 14 -9.34 18.96 11.44
N GLY A 15 -8.45 18.39 10.63
CA GLY A 15 -7.00 18.60 10.69
C GLY A 15 -6.17 17.33 10.90
N PHE A 16 -6.79 16.18 11.22
CA PHE A 16 -6.07 14.92 11.41
C PHE A 16 -5.96 14.15 10.09
N ASP A 17 -4.76 14.10 9.51
CA ASP A 17 -4.48 13.17 8.41
C ASP A 17 -4.13 11.80 9.01
N PRO A 18 -4.92 10.75 8.75
CA PRO A 18 -4.72 9.43 9.34
C PRO A 18 -3.47 8.72 8.84
N LEU A 19 -2.64 9.35 8.01
CA LEU A 19 -1.37 8.81 7.57
C LEU A 19 -0.16 9.55 8.15
N THR A 20 -0.35 10.65 8.90
CA THR A 20 0.78 11.32 9.55
C THR A 20 1.44 10.40 10.58
N VAL A 21 2.78 10.35 10.56
CA VAL A 21 3.62 9.60 11.51
C VAL A 21 4.73 10.52 12.00
N THR A 22 4.89 10.64 13.32
CA THR A 22 5.87 11.53 13.95
C THR A 22 7.07 10.73 14.49
N ASP A 23 8.28 11.24 14.24
CA ASP A 23 9.49 10.72 14.86
C ASP A 23 9.65 11.33 16.26
N ARG A 24 9.72 10.49 17.31
CA ARG A 24 9.85 10.97 18.71
C ARG A 24 11.15 11.73 18.95
N ASP A 25 12.22 11.32 18.29
CA ASP A 25 13.57 11.83 18.56
C ASP A 25 13.80 13.17 17.87
N THR A 26 13.24 13.33 16.68
CA THR A 26 13.49 14.52 15.84
C THR A 26 12.30 15.46 15.72
N GLY A 27 11.09 15.03 16.14
CA GLY A 27 9.84 15.75 15.92
C GLY A 27 9.41 15.79 14.45
N ARG A 28 10.16 15.14 13.55
CA ARG A 28 9.88 15.14 12.11
C ARG A 28 8.61 14.35 11.81
N GLU A 29 7.78 14.90 10.93
CA GLU A 29 6.60 14.21 10.43
C GLU A 29 6.81 13.56 9.07
N TYR A 30 6.14 12.43 8.86
CA TYR A 30 6.14 11.63 7.64
C TYR A 30 4.71 11.38 7.17
N TYR A 31 4.56 11.11 5.88
CA TYR A 31 3.28 10.74 5.28
C TYR A 31 3.24 9.24 4.97
N GLY A 32 2.62 8.46 5.85
CA GLY A 32 2.64 7.00 5.84
C GLY A 32 3.99 6.44 6.31
N GLY A 33 4.14 5.11 6.21
CA GLY A 33 5.40 4.44 6.57
C GLY A 33 6.52 4.56 5.53
N ASP A 34 7.76 4.32 5.98
CA ASP A 34 8.92 4.11 5.11
C ASP A 34 9.57 2.75 5.41
N GLN A 35 9.74 1.92 4.38
CA GLN A 35 10.45 0.64 4.50
C GLN A 35 11.89 0.81 5.00
N ASN A 36 12.50 1.99 4.86
CA ASN A 36 13.82 2.24 5.42
C ASN A 36 13.83 2.31 6.96
N TRP A 37 12.68 2.33 7.63
CA TRP A 37 12.61 2.26 9.08
C TRP A 37 12.91 0.87 9.64
N TYR A 38 12.77 -0.19 8.83
CA TYR A 38 13.21 -1.51 9.25
C TYR A 38 14.69 -1.51 9.60
N GLN A 39 15.06 -2.22 10.67
CA GLN A 39 16.47 -2.42 11.00
C GLN A 39 17.14 -3.39 10.01
N SER A 40 16.46 -4.49 9.65
CA SER A 40 16.96 -5.47 8.68
C SER A 40 16.99 -4.88 7.26
N ASN A 41 18.09 -5.12 6.53
CA ASN A 41 18.20 -4.73 5.12
C ASN A 41 17.26 -5.56 4.23
N THR A 42 17.05 -6.82 4.59
CA THR A 42 16.15 -7.73 3.87
C THR A 42 14.71 -7.24 3.96
N MET A 43 14.26 -6.89 5.17
CA MET A 43 12.95 -6.27 5.39
C MET A 43 12.86 -4.90 4.73
N ALA A 44 13.90 -4.06 4.84
CA ALA A 44 13.92 -2.77 4.15
C ALA A 44 13.81 -2.90 2.63
N PHE A 45 14.27 -4.01 2.03
CA PHE A 45 14.15 -4.25 0.59
C PHE A 45 12.75 -4.75 0.18
N ALA A 46 12.15 -5.69 0.92
CA ALA A 46 10.83 -6.26 0.60
C ALA A 46 9.64 -5.56 1.29
N GLY A 47 9.92 -4.59 2.17
CA GLY A 47 8.95 -4.04 3.11
C GLY A 47 7.93 -3.06 2.54
N CYS A 48 8.02 -2.70 1.26
CA CYS A 48 7.03 -1.80 0.65
C CYS A 48 5.59 -2.34 0.79
N GLY A 49 5.42 -3.66 0.74
CA GLY A 49 4.11 -4.30 0.88
C GLY A 49 3.51 -4.14 2.28
N SER A 50 4.27 -4.42 3.34
CA SER A 50 3.82 -4.26 4.72
C SER A 50 3.55 -2.80 5.06
N VAL A 51 4.37 -1.86 4.56
CA VAL A 51 4.11 -0.41 4.65
C VAL A 51 2.76 -0.06 4.00
N ALA A 52 2.51 -0.51 2.77
CA ALA A 52 1.28 -0.19 2.05
C ALA A 52 0.05 -0.81 2.71
N ALA A 53 0.17 -2.04 3.24
CA ALA A 53 -0.88 -2.68 4.03
C ALA A 53 -1.20 -1.88 5.29
N LEU A 54 -0.18 -1.42 6.02
CA LEU A 54 -0.38 -0.64 7.24
C LEU A 54 -1.05 0.71 6.96
N ASN A 55 -0.60 1.44 5.94
CA ASN A 55 -1.24 2.68 5.48
C ASN A 55 -2.72 2.44 5.11
N MET A 56 -3.02 1.30 4.49
CA MET A 56 -4.39 0.91 4.14
C MET A 56 -5.23 0.58 5.38
N LEU A 57 -4.68 -0.18 6.33
CA LEU A 57 -5.37 -0.50 7.58
C LEU A 57 -5.69 0.75 8.41
N ARG A 58 -4.84 1.80 8.37
CA ARG A 58 -5.17 3.12 8.93
C ARG A 58 -6.41 3.73 8.33
N SER A 59 -6.43 3.78 7.01
CA SER A 59 -7.52 4.38 6.26
C SER A 59 -8.83 3.65 6.57
N LEU A 60 -8.76 2.32 6.67
CA LEU A 60 -9.88 1.50 7.09
C LEU A 60 -10.30 1.73 8.55
N ALA A 61 -9.36 1.81 9.49
CA ALA A 61 -9.67 2.02 10.90
C ALA A 61 -10.43 3.34 11.11
N VAL A 62 -10.03 4.41 10.41
CA VAL A 62 -10.75 5.69 10.44
C VAL A 62 -12.12 5.58 9.78
N LYS A 63 -12.24 4.83 8.67
CA LYS A 63 -13.49 4.67 7.94
C LYS A 63 -14.50 3.76 8.66
N TYR A 64 -14.01 2.76 9.38
CA TYR A 64 -14.78 1.67 10.01
C TYR A 64 -14.37 1.49 11.48
N PRO A 65 -14.55 2.52 12.33
CA PRO A 65 -14.05 2.49 13.70
C PRO A 65 -14.79 1.49 14.59
N VAL A 66 -15.98 1.03 14.20
CA VAL A 66 -16.76 0.05 14.97
C VAL A 66 -16.21 -1.36 14.75
N GLU A 67 -15.93 -1.71 13.50
CA GLU A 67 -15.42 -3.02 13.09
C GLU A 67 -13.99 -3.24 13.58
N PHE A 68 -13.20 -2.17 13.68
CA PHE A 68 -11.86 -2.24 14.24
C PHE A 68 -11.87 -2.28 15.77
N ARG A 69 -12.92 -1.81 16.45
CA ARG A 69 -12.98 -1.75 17.92
C ARG A 69 -12.99 -3.17 18.51
N GLY A 70 -12.04 -3.44 19.40
CA GLY A 70 -11.92 -4.76 20.03
C GLY A 70 -11.27 -5.82 19.14
N SER A 71 -10.81 -5.43 17.95
CA SER A 71 -9.87 -6.25 17.19
C SER A 71 -8.46 -6.02 17.74
N GLY A 72 -7.62 -7.06 17.76
CA GLY A 72 -6.20 -6.90 18.09
C GLY A 72 -5.45 -6.00 17.10
N VAL A 73 -6.07 -5.67 15.96
CA VAL A 73 -5.54 -4.72 14.98
C VAL A 73 -5.64 -3.29 15.53
N SER A 74 -6.75 -2.88 16.16
CA SER A 74 -6.86 -1.52 16.71
C SER A 74 -5.91 -1.28 17.89
N ASP A 75 -5.74 -2.30 18.71
CA ASP A 75 -5.01 -2.22 19.98
C ASP A 75 -3.50 -2.06 19.75
N GLU A 76 -2.94 -2.82 18.79
CA GLU A 76 -1.53 -2.71 18.39
C GLU A 76 -1.25 -1.44 17.61
N LEU A 77 -2.21 -0.98 16.83
CA LEU A 77 -2.00 0.15 15.94
C LEU A 77 -2.22 1.51 16.59
N GLY A 78 -2.82 1.56 17.79
CA GLY A 78 -3.28 2.82 18.41
C GLY A 78 -4.24 3.61 17.52
N MET A 79 -4.74 2.99 16.44
CA MET A 79 -5.24 3.63 15.22
C MET A 79 -6.62 4.26 15.34
N LEU A 80 -7.29 4.01 16.45
CA LEU A 80 -8.62 4.53 16.76
C LEU A 80 -8.60 5.61 17.83
N THR A 81 -7.43 6.07 18.26
CA THR A 81 -7.31 7.09 19.31
C THR A 81 -6.75 8.39 18.75
N ASP A 82 -7.12 9.52 19.36
CA ASP A 82 -6.69 10.89 19.01
C ASP A 82 -5.19 11.13 19.30
N LYS A 83 -4.38 10.06 19.30
CA LYS A 83 -2.97 10.06 19.67
C LYS A 83 -2.11 10.24 18.44
N VAL A 84 -1.07 11.06 18.60
CA VAL A 84 0.07 11.14 17.69
C VAL A 84 0.61 9.73 17.46
N ILE A 85 0.73 9.34 16.20
CA ILE A 85 1.27 8.04 15.81
C ILE A 85 2.77 8.18 15.66
N TYR A 86 3.52 7.45 16.45
CA TYR A 86 4.96 7.54 16.44
C TYR A 86 5.62 6.48 15.55
N LYS A 87 6.74 6.85 14.97
CA LYS A 87 7.52 6.04 14.03
C LYS A 87 7.91 4.66 14.58
N ASP A 88 8.31 4.56 15.85
CA ASP A 88 8.73 3.27 16.42
C ASP A 88 7.53 2.31 16.59
N ASP A 89 6.42 2.83 17.08
CA ASP A 89 5.15 2.10 17.19
C ASP A 89 4.70 1.64 15.78
N TYR A 90 4.81 2.54 14.80
CA TYR A 90 4.53 2.23 13.39
C TYR A 90 5.41 1.10 12.86
N THR A 91 6.71 1.18 13.13
CA THR A 91 7.71 0.23 12.64
C THR A 91 7.49 -1.15 13.26
N SER A 92 7.11 -1.22 14.53
CA SER A 92 6.79 -2.49 15.20
C SER A 92 5.66 -3.23 14.48
N VAL A 93 4.58 -2.52 14.11
CA VAL A 93 3.45 -3.20 13.43
C VAL A 93 3.72 -3.44 11.96
N MET A 94 4.52 -2.58 11.31
CA MET A 94 5.10 -2.88 9.99
C MET A 94 5.85 -4.23 10.01
N GLU A 95 6.64 -4.51 11.05
CA GLU A 95 7.36 -5.78 11.19
C GLU A 95 6.43 -6.97 11.39
N ASP A 96 5.36 -6.81 12.17
CA ASP A 96 4.43 -7.91 12.39
C ASP A 96 3.58 -8.25 11.15
N ILE A 97 3.15 -7.22 10.41
CA ILE A 97 2.52 -7.42 9.10
C ILE A 97 3.49 -8.12 8.15
N TYR A 98 4.75 -7.70 8.12
CA TYR A 98 5.77 -8.32 7.27
C TYR A 98 5.95 -9.81 7.59
N LYS A 99 6.00 -10.20 8.86
CA LYS A 99 6.09 -11.62 9.29
C LYS A 99 4.88 -12.45 8.84
N SER A 100 3.72 -11.82 8.70
CA SER A 100 2.50 -12.47 8.19
C SER A 100 2.49 -12.60 6.67
N MET A 101 3.27 -11.78 5.97
CA MET A 101 3.45 -11.82 4.54
C MET A 101 4.45 -12.92 4.17
N PHE A 102 4.08 -13.80 3.24
CA PHE A 102 4.99 -14.84 2.75
C PHE A 102 6.05 -14.21 1.85
N VAL A 103 7.10 -13.65 2.45
CA VAL A 103 8.30 -13.18 1.75
C VAL A 103 9.28 -14.35 1.68
N LEU A 104 9.63 -14.76 0.46
CA LEU A 104 10.61 -15.81 0.26
C LEU A 104 12.01 -15.25 0.59
N GLU A 105 12.42 -15.39 1.84
CA GLU A 105 13.77 -15.09 2.31
C GLU A 105 14.62 -16.36 2.26
N LEU A 106 15.78 -16.29 1.61
CA LEU A 106 16.77 -17.36 1.67
C LEU A 106 17.65 -17.13 2.93
N PRO A 107 17.67 -18.03 3.93
CA PRO A 107 18.29 -17.77 5.24
C PRO A 107 19.77 -17.35 5.19
N ILE A 108 20.54 -17.95 4.27
CA ILE A 108 21.96 -17.64 4.06
C ILE A 108 22.13 -16.24 3.46
N ILE A 109 21.30 -15.89 2.47
CA ILE A 109 21.33 -14.59 1.82
C ILE A 109 20.93 -13.49 2.81
N ARG A 110 19.91 -13.74 3.64
CA ARG A 110 19.50 -12.79 4.69
C ARG A 110 20.65 -12.43 5.62
N ARG A 111 21.35 -13.43 6.18
CA ARG A 111 22.50 -13.19 7.07
C ARG A 111 23.59 -12.38 6.37
N LEU A 112 23.92 -12.72 5.14
CA LEU A 112 24.91 -11.97 4.34
C LEU A 112 24.45 -10.53 4.11
N CYS A 113 23.18 -10.31 3.79
CA CYS A 113 22.65 -8.98 3.50
C CYS A 113 22.53 -8.11 4.75
N ASP A 114 22.22 -8.68 5.90
CA ASP A 114 22.13 -7.95 7.17
C ASP A 114 23.53 -7.62 7.74
N LEU A 115 24.57 -8.39 7.40
CA LEU A 115 25.96 -8.07 7.75
C LEU A 115 26.55 -6.91 6.92
N LEU A 116 25.99 -6.64 5.76
CA LEU A 116 26.49 -5.62 4.84
C LEU A 116 25.80 -4.27 5.09
N LYS A 117 26.51 -3.16 4.88
CA LYS A 117 25.91 -1.82 4.98
C LYS A 117 24.76 -1.65 3.97
N ARG A 118 23.70 -0.97 4.36
CA ARG A 118 22.57 -0.64 3.47
C ARG A 118 23.07 0.06 2.21
N GLY A 119 22.55 -0.34 1.05
CA GLY A 119 22.97 0.20 -0.25
C GLY A 119 24.30 -0.36 -0.78
N ASN A 120 24.80 -1.46 -0.21
CA ASN A 120 25.97 -2.16 -0.74
C ASN A 120 25.76 -2.53 -2.23
N LYS A 121 26.81 -2.33 -3.04
CA LYS A 121 26.79 -2.61 -4.49
C LYS A 121 26.44 -4.06 -4.80
N ILE A 122 26.75 -5.01 -3.92
CA ILE A 122 26.42 -6.44 -4.11
C ILE A 122 24.91 -6.68 -4.23
N PHE A 123 24.07 -5.85 -3.59
CA PHE A 123 22.62 -5.95 -3.70
C PHE A 123 22.08 -5.60 -5.10
N ARG A 124 22.91 -5.01 -5.97
CA ARG A 124 22.58 -4.86 -7.39
C ARG A 124 22.65 -6.17 -8.17
N PHE A 125 23.44 -7.13 -7.69
CA PHE A 125 23.68 -8.41 -8.34
C PHE A 125 22.88 -9.54 -7.69
N ILE A 126 22.76 -9.53 -6.36
CA ILE A 126 22.01 -10.50 -5.59
C ILE A 126 21.01 -9.73 -4.73
N PRO A 127 19.74 -9.60 -5.15
CA PRO A 127 18.75 -8.93 -4.32
C PRO A 127 18.55 -9.74 -3.03
N PRO A 128 18.45 -9.07 -1.86
CA PRO A 128 18.31 -9.74 -0.57
C PRO A 128 17.01 -10.54 -0.45
N SER A 129 16.00 -10.18 -1.25
CA SER A 129 14.74 -10.92 -1.38
C SER A 129 14.13 -10.68 -2.77
N LEU A 130 13.23 -11.56 -3.21
CA LEU A 130 12.49 -11.40 -4.47
C LEU A 130 11.32 -10.40 -4.36
N GLY A 131 11.26 -9.65 -3.26
CA GLY A 131 10.13 -8.78 -2.93
C GLY A 131 8.87 -9.57 -2.58
N LEU A 132 7.77 -8.82 -2.43
CA LEU A 132 6.47 -9.38 -2.11
C LEU A 132 5.63 -9.54 -3.39
N SER A 133 5.02 -10.71 -3.58
CA SER A 133 4.07 -10.93 -4.67
C SER A 133 2.68 -10.40 -4.33
N MET A 134 1.83 -10.18 -5.34
CA MET A 134 0.41 -9.87 -5.15
C MET A 134 -0.27 -10.88 -4.20
N PHE A 135 0.00 -12.18 -4.41
CA PHE A 135 -0.55 -13.24 -3.59
C PHE A 135 -0.08 -13.15 -2.14
N GLY A 136 1.24 -12.95 -1.93
CA GLY A 136 1.81 -12.81 -0.59
C GLY A 136 1.26 -11.58 0.15
N PHE A 137 1.05 -10.48 -0.57
CA PHE A 137 0.43 -9.27 -0.02
C PHE A 137 -1.01 -9.50 0.44
N ILE A 138 -1.87 -10.03 -0.44
CA ILE A 138 -3.29 -10.24 -0.12
C ILE A 138 -3.41 -11.26 1.03
N THR A 139 -2.81 -12.44 0.88
CA THR A 139 -2.95 -13.50 1.87
C THR A 139 -2.31 -13.13 3.20
N GLY A 140 -1.16 -12.47 3.19
CA GLY A 140 -0.50 -12.00 4.40
C GLY A 140 -1.33 -10.97 5.17
N THR A 141 -1.88 -9.99 4.45
CA THR A 141 -2.76 -8.96 5.04
C THR A 141 -4.02 -9.57 5.62
N LEU A 142 -4.70 -10.45 4.87
CA LEU A 142 -5.91 -11.13 5.34
C LEU A 142 -5.64 -12.05 6.55
N ARG A 143 -4.51 -12.76 6.58
CA ARG A 143 -4.11 -13.61 7.72
C ARG A 143 -3.78 -12.78 8.95
N PHE A 144 -3.03 -11.68 8.76
CA PHE A 144 -2.69 -10.74 9.83
C PHE A 144 -3.97 -10.23 10.52
N CYS A 145 -4.95 -9.77 9.73
CA CYS A 145 -6.21 -9.23 10.26
C CYS A 145 -7.06 -10.33 10.92
N ALA A 146 -7.24 -11.48 10.26
CA ALA A 146 -8.10 -12.55 10.76
C ALA A 146 -7.60 -13.13 12.08
N LYS A 147 -6.28 -13.26 12.27
CA LYS A 147 -5.67 -13.66 13.55
C LYS A 147 -5.96 -12.71 14.70
N ARG A 148 -6.32 -11.46 14.38
CA ARG A 148 -6.64 -10.39 15.32
C ARG A 148 -8.13 -10.08 15.40
N GLY A 149 -8.97 -10.99 14.90
CA GLY A 149 -10.43 -10.85 14.96
C GLY A 149 -11.02 -9.89 13.93
N LEU A 150 -10.24 -9.41 12.95
CA LEU A 150 -10.72 -8.54 11.88
C LEU A 150 -10.80 -9.30 10.56
N ASN A 151 -12.00 -9.43 10.01
CA ASN A 151 -12.23 -10.07 8.72
C ASN A 151 -12.36 -8.99 7.64
N LEU A 152 -11.61 -9.14 6.54
CA LEU A 152 -11.60 -8.21 5.42
C LEU A 152 -11.94 -8.92 4.11
N HIS A 153 -12.75 -8.28 3.28
CA HIS A 153 -13.00 -8.63 1.88
C HIS A 153 -12.09 -7.80 0.98
N VAL A 154 -11.41 -8.42 0.01
CA VAL A 154 -10.54 -7.73 -0.94
C VAL A 154 -11.18 -7.60 -2.32
N LYS A 155 -11.03 -6.44 -2.92
CA LYS A 155 -11.33 -6.18 -4.33
C LYS A 155 -10.02 -6.00 -5.07
N VAL A 156 -9.88 -6.68 -6.20
CA VAL A 156 -8.61 -6.79 -6.94
C VAL A 156 -8.86 -6.44 -8.39
N LEU A 157 -8.02 -5.56 -8.95
CA LEU A 157 -8.07 -5.18 -10.36
C LEU A 157 -6.69 -5.29 -11.03
N PRO A 158 -6.45 -6.36 -11.81
CA PRO A 158 -5.25 -6.46 -12.64
C PRO A 158 -5.19 -5.34 -13.68
N THR A 159 -4.26 -4.41 -13.48
CA THR A 159 -4.24 -3.16 -14.26
C THR A 159 -3.80 -3.35 -15.71
N ALA A 160 -2.98 -4.37 -16.00
CA ALA A 160 -2.48 -4.63 -17.35
C ALA A 160 -3.58 -4.85 -18.40
N PHE A 161 -4.78 -5.22 -17.94
CA PHE A 161 -5.93 -5.53 -18.78
C PHE A 161 -7.12 -4.59 -18.56
N THR A 162 -6.88 -3.42 -17.98
CA THR A 162 -7.93 -2.50 -17.54
C THR A 162 -7.94 -1.25 -18.43
N SER A 163 -9.13 -0.83 -18.89
CA SER A 163 -9.29 0.44 -19.61
C SER A 163 -9.02 1.64 -18.69
N TYR A 164 -8.81 2.82 -19.29
CA TYR A 164 -8.62 4.06 -18.54
C TYR A 164 -9.75 4.30 -17.53
N ASP A 165 -11.00 4.30 -17.98
CA ASP A 165 -12.16 4.61 -17.13
C ASP A 165 -12.35 3.59 -16.02
N LYS A 166 -12.27 2.29 -16.35
CA LYS A 166 -12.44 1.22 -15.37
C LYS A 166 -11.40 1.28 -14.25
N GLY A 167 -10.16 1.65 -14.57
CA GLY A 167 -9.12 1.81 -13.57
C GLY A 167 -9.38 3.03 -12.66
N LEU A 168 -9.88 4.12 -13.22
CA LEU A 168 -10.17 5.35 -12.49
C LEU A 168 -11.39 5.15 -11.58
N ASP A 169 -12.44 4.51 -12.08
CA ASP A 169 -13.64 4.17 -11.32
C ASP A 169 -13.30 3.25 -10.15
N PHE A 170 -12.41 2.28 -10.34
CA PHE A 170 -11.92 1.43 -9.25
C PHE A 170 -11.17 2.23 -8.19
N ILE A 171 -10.33 3.19 -8.59
CA ILE A 171 -9.64 4.08 -7.64
C ILE A 171 -10.66 4.91 -6.86
N ARG A 172 -11.63 5.54 -7.53
CA ARG A 172 -12.69 6.33 -6.89
C ARG A 172 -13.53 5.49 -5.93
N GLU A 173 -13.94 4.31 -6.36
CA GLU A 173 -14.70 3.38 -5.51
C GLU A 173 -13.90 2.97 -4.29
N GLY A 174 -12.63 2.59 -4.47
CA GLY A 174 -11.75 2.18 -3.38
C GLY A 174 -11.47 3.30 -2.40
N LEU A 175 -11.23 4.53 -2.86
CA LEU A 175 -11.11 5.71 -1.99
C LEU A 175 -12.41 5.95 -1.21
N LYS A 176 -13.58 5.85 -1.86
CA LYS A 176 -14.88 6.03 -1.21
C LYS A 176 -15.15 4.98 -0.13
N LYS A 177 -14.86 3.70 -0.42
CA LYS A 177 -15.18 2.57 0.46
C LYS A 177 -14.11 2.30 1.51
N SER A 178 -12.84 2.40 1.16
CA SER A 178 -11.70 1.99 2.01
C SER A 178 -10.89 3.17 2.56
N GLY A 179 -11.11 4.38 2.03
CA GLY A 179 -10.26 5.56 2.29
C GLY A 179 -8.92 5.53 1.56
N SER A 180 -8.51 4.39 1.02
CA SER A 180 -7.27 4.23 0.27
C SER A 180 -7.34 3.10 -0.76
N VAL A 181 -6.41 3.10 -1.71
CA VAL A 181 -6.23 2.01 -2.68
C VAL A 181 -4.76 1.62 -2.72
N VAL A 182 -4.43 0.37 -2.47
CA VAL A 182 -3.07 -0.13 -2.62
C VAL A 182 -2.79 -0.38 -4.10
N MET A 183 -1.62 0.03 -4.56
CA MET A 183 -1.15 -0.18 -5.92
C MET A 183 0.18 -0.93 -5.90
N LEU A 184 0.24 -2.02 -6.67
CA LEU A 184 1.50 -2.68 -7.02
C LEU A 184 1.93 -2.22 -8.41
N THR A 185 3.10 -1.59 -8.51
CA THR A 185 3.73 -1.33 -9.81
C THR A 185 4.54 -2.53 -10.24
N SER A 186 4.49 -2.87 -11.52
CA SER A 186 5.24 -3.98 -12.09
C SER A 186 6.66 -3.54 -12.47
N LEU A 187 7.33 -4.28 -13.35
CA LEU A 187 8.71 -3.99 -13.80
C LEU A 187 8.82 -2.68 -14.60
N ASN A 188 7.70 -2.11 -15.02
CA ASN A 188 7.66 -0.84 -15.73
C ASN A 188 7.96 0.33 -14.80
N ARG A 189 8.62 1.36 -15.35
CA ARG A 189 8.94 2.56 -14.59
C ARG A 189 7.73 3.49 -14.56
N HIS A 190 7.23 3.79 -13.36
CA HIS A 190 6.15 4.73 -13.12
C HIS A 190 6.76 6.07 -12.72
N PRO A 191 6.60 7.14 -13.51
CA PRO A 191 7.07 8.46 -13.10
C PRO A 191 6.23 8.96 -11.94
N LEU A 192 6.87 9.55 -10.94
CA LEU A 192 6.20 10.22 -9.83
C LEU A 192 6.86 11.56 -9.52
N ARG A 193 6.07 12.47 -8.97
CA ARG A 193 6.54 13.70 -8.34
C ARG A 193 6.57 13.47 -6.85
N LEU A 194 7.75 13.36 -6.25
CA LEU A 194 7.93 13.18 -4.82
C LEU A 194 8.15 14.54 -4.15
N TYR A 195 7.39 14.83 -3.09
CA TYR A 195 7.44 16.12 -2.39
C TYR A 195 8.35 16.05 -1.16
N SER A 196 9.18 17.08 -0.94
CA SER A 196 10.10 17.17 0.20
C SER A 196 9.55 17.88 1.44
N GLY A 197 8.32 18.39 1.35
CA GLY A 197 7.65 19.04 2.47
C GLY A 197 7.35 18.11 3.65
N GLU A 198 6.73 18.67 4.67
CA GLU A 198 6.28 17.95 5.86
C GLU A 198 5.12 16.98 5.52
N ALA A 199 4.63 16.23 6.50
CA ALA A 199 3.64 15.19 6.28
C ALA A 199 2.40 15.73 5.53
N GLY A 200 2.06 15.10 4.41
CA GLY A 200 0.85 15.44 3.67
C GLY A 200 0.97 16.66 2.75
N GLU A 201 2.04 17.45 2.85
CA GLU A 201 2.22 18.70 2.10
C GLU A 201 2.57 18.49 0.63
N LEU A 202 1.86 19.22 -0.24
CA LEU A 202 2.15 19.33 -1.67
C LEU A 202 2.85 20.66 -2.04
N ASN A 203 3.07 21.53 -1.05
CA ASN A 203 3.64 22.87 -1.23
C ASN A 203 5.16 22.90 -1.07
N GLY A 204 5.76 21.85 -0.49
CA GLY A 204 7.20 21.67 -0.48
C GLY A 204 7.74 21.55 -1.90
N GLY A 205 8.99 21.98 -2.13
CA GLY A 205 9.67 21.81 -3.41
C GLY A 205 9.55 20.37 -3.94
N TYR A 206 9.39 20.23 -5.26
CA TYR A 206 9.46 18.91 -5.89
C TYR A 206 10.91 18.43 -5.77
N ASP A 207 11.13 17.32 -5.08
CA ASP A 207 12.48 16.89 -4.74
C ASP A 207 13.14 16.26 -5.98
N GLN A 208 12.47 15.30 -6.64
CA GLN A 208 13.04 14.54 -7.77
C GLN A 208 11.98 13.88 -8.66
N LYS A 209 12.21 13.83 -9.99
CA LYS A 209 11.47 12.93 -10.90
C LYS A 209 12.00 11.52 -10.66
N LYS A 210 11.42 10.82 -9.70
CA LYS A 210 11.75 9.40 -9.47
C LYS A 210 10.86 8.53 -10.34
N GLY A 211 11.45 7.43 -10.76
CA GLY A 211 10.70 6.38 -11.44
C GLY A 211 10.71 5.14 -10.59
N VAL A 212 9.53 4.66 -10.22
CA VAL A 212 9.33 3.50 -9.36
C VAL A 212 9.09 2.25 -10.21
N ARG A 213 9.58 1.10 -9.73
CA ARG A 213 9.40 -0.23 -10.32
C ARG A 213 9.21 -1.24 -9.19
N SER A 214 8.38 -2.26 -9.40
CA SER A 214 8.23 -3.40 -8.48
C SER A 214 8.04 -2.98 -7.02
N HIS A 215 7.08 -2.10 -6.78
CA HIS A 215 6.92 -1.39 -5.51
C HIS A 215 5.44 -1.27 -5.16
N PHE A 216 5.14 -1.42 -3.88
CA PHE A 216 3.81 -1.15 -3.35
C PHE A 216 3.72 0.30 -2.89
N MET A 217 2.60 0.95 -3.23
CA MET A 217 2.25 2.30 -2.83
C MET A 217 0.79 2.33 -2.38
N THR A 218 0.41 3.34 -1.61
CA THR A 218 -0.99 3.54 -1.21
C THR A 218 -1.48 4.84 -1.82
N ILE A 219 -2.46 4.76 -2.72
CA ILE A 219 -3.23 5.90 -3.23
C ILE A 219 -4.15 6.37 -2.11
N THR A 220 -4.07 7.66 -1.79
CA THR A 220 -4.75 8.27 -0.63
C THR A 220 -5.74 9.34 -1.04
N GLY A 221 -5.77 9.73 -2.31
CA GLY A 221 -6.74 10.68 -2.83
C GLY A 221 -6.55 11.02 -4.30
N ILE A 222 -7.42 11.89 -4.78
CA ILE A 222 -7.33 12.56 -6.08
C ILE A 222 -7.32 14.05 -5.76
N VAL A 223 -6.20 14.73 -6.04
CA VAL A 223 -6.00 16.15 -5.71
C VAL A 223 -6.84 17.03 -6.63
N GLU A 224 -6.85 16.67 -7.91
CA GLU A 224 -7.61 17.34 -8.95
C GLU A 224 -8.43 16.27 -9.66
N ASP A 225 -9.74 16.20 -9.42
CA ASP A 225 -10.62 15.23 -10.07
C ASP A 225 -11.14 15.76 -11.41
N ASN A 226 -10.21 16.18 -12.26
CA ASN A 226 -10.53 16.52 -13.65
C ASN A 226 -10.79 15.21 -14.40
N PRO A 227 -11.97 15.00 -15.00
CA PRO A 227 -12.30 13.76 -15.72
C PRO A 227 -11.30 13.37 -16.82
N LYS A 228 -10.57 14.35 -17.39
CA LYS A 228 -9.60 14.11 -18.47
C LYS A 228 -8.21 13.75 -17.97
N GLU A 229 -7.79 14.30 -16.84
CA GLU A 229 -6.44 14.09 -16.29
C GLU A 229 -6.46 14.25 -14.77
N PRO A 230 -6.95 13.24 -14.03
CA PRO A 230 -6.94 13.28 -12.58
C PRO A 230 -5.50 13.26 -12.05
N LEU A 231 -5.22 14.08 -11.02
CA LEU A 231 -3.94 14.02 -10.31
C LEU A 231 -4.06 13.12 -9.08
N ILE A 232 -3.43 11.95 -9.13
CA ILE A 232 -3.50 10.95 -8.06
C ILE A 232 -2.51 11.32 -6.94
N LYS A 233 -2.99 11.41 -5.69
CA LYS A 233 -2.18 11.53 -4.47
C LYS A 233 -1.89 10.14 -3.92
N LEU A 234 -0.64 9.89 -3.55
CA LEU A 234 -0.24 8.63 -2.93
C LEU A 234 0.85 8.83 -1.87
N THR A 235 1.00 7.85 -0.99
CA THR A 235 2.14 7.73 -0.07
C THR A 235 3.12 6.67 -0.57
N THR A 236 4.40 7.01 -0.50
CA THR A 236 5.52 6.11 -0.73
C THR A 236 6.77 6.60 0.02
N TRP A 237 7.52 5.69 0.63
CA TRP A 237 8.77 5.99 1.35
C TRP A 237 8.60 7.10 2.40
N GLY A 238 7.52 7.05 3.18
CA GLY A 238 7.20 8.04 4.22
C GLY A 238 6.89 9.44 3.69
N ARG A 239 6.60 9.59 2.39
CA ARG A 239 6.43 10.87 1.72
C ARG A 239 5.21 10.88 0.81
N VAL A 240 4.71 12.08 0.56
CA VAL A 240 3.66 12.33 -0.41
C VAL A 240 4.26 12.30 -1.81
N ALA A 241 3.55 11.67 -2.74
CA ALA A 241 3.80 11.82 -4.16
C ALA A 241 2.51 12.08 -4.93
N THR A 242 2.66 12.68 -6.11
CA THR A 242 1.57 12.79 -7.08
C THR A 242 1.98 12.22 -8.44
N VAL A 243 0.98 11.75 -9.18
CA VAL A 243 1.16 11.25 -10.54
C VAL A 243 -0.09 11.51 -11.37
N PRO A 244 0.03 12.08 -12.58
CA PRO A 244 -1.10 12.17 -13.50
C PRO A 244 -1.61 10.77 -13.85
N TYR A 245 -2.92 10.57 -13.77
CA TYR A 245 -3.51 9.25 -13.95
C TYR A 245 -3.23 8.67 -15.35
N SER A 246 -3.15 9.49 -16.40
CA SER A 246 -2.78 9.01 -17.74
C SER A 246 -1.39 8.39 -17.80
N MET A 247 -0.45 8.88 -16.98
CA MET A 247 0.89 8.30 -16.88
C MET A 247 0.87 6.94 -16.19
N LEU A 248 0.05 6.78 -15.14
CA LEU A 248 -0.17 5.47 -14.51
C LEU A 248 -0.82 4.51 -15.50
N ASN A 249 -1.93 4.89 -16.12
CA ASN A 249 -2.63 4.02 -17.07
C ASN A 249 -1.72 3.60 -18.25
N LYS A 250 -0.99 4.54 -18.84
CA LYS A 250 -0.03 4.24 -19.92
C LYS A 250 1.04 3.23 -19.49
N SER A 251 1.47 3.26 -18.23
CA SER A 251 2.48 2.33 -17.72
C SER A 251 1.93 0.92 -17.47
N TRP A 252 0.63 0.78 -17.20
CA TRP A 252 -0.05 -0.52 -17.09
C TRP A 252 -0.16 -1.24 -18.43
N HIS A 253 -0.15 -0.52 -19.54
CA HIS A 253 -0.24 -1.10 -20.89
C HIS A 253 1.11 -1.42 -21.55
N ARG A 254 2.21 -1.24 -20.82
CA ARG A 254 3.55 -1.62 -21.32
C ARG A 254 3.79 -3.11 -21.14
N MET A 255 4.65 -3.68 -21.97
CA MET A 255 5.12 -5.06 -21.78
C MET A 255 5.63 -5.25 -20.35
N ARG A 256 5.42 -6.44 -19.79
CA ARG A 256 5.82 -6.77 -18.41
C ARG A 256 5.09 -5.99 -17.32
N ALA A 257 3.88 -5.49 -17.58
CA ALA A 257 2.99 -4.90 -16.56
C ALA A 257 2.06 -5.93 -15.89
N TYR A 258 2.15 -7.22 -16.22
CA TYR A 258 1.16 -8.24 -15.84
C TYR A 258 1.05 -8.47 -14.32
N THR A 259 2.04 -8.03 -13.53
CA THR A 259 1.94 -8.06 -12.06
C THR A 259 1.40 -6.76 -11.46
N SER A 260 1.16 -5.72 -12.25
CA SER A 260 0.58 -4.47 -11.76
C SER A 260 -0.89 -4.65 -11.42
N CYS A 261 -1.29 -4.18 -10.25
CA CYS A 261 -2.62 -4.41 -9.72
C CYS A 261 -3.03 -3.32 -8.73
N LEU A 262 -4.33 -3.10 -8.64
CA LEU A 262 -4.96 -2.25 -7.62
C LEU A 262 -5.77 -3.11 -6.65
N TYR A 263 -5.77 -2.71 -5.39
CA TYR A 263 -6.47 -3.39 -4.31
C TYR A 263 -7.15 -2.38 -3.41
N TYR A 264 -8.35 -2.68 -2.96
CA TYR A 264 -8.89 -2.08 -1.75
C TYR A 264 -9.59 -3.16 -0.93
N PHE A 265 -9.63 -2.94 0.37
CA PHE A 265 -10.22 -3.85 1.33
C PHE A 265 -11.43 -3.19 1.98
N ILE A 266 -12.37 -3.98 2.44
CA ILE A 266 -13.51 -3.53 3.25
C ILE A 266 -13.76 -4.55 4.36
N PRO A 267 -14.21 -4.15 5.55
CA PRO A 267 -14.63 -5.11 6.57
C PRO A 267 -15.74 -6.03 6.07
N THR A 268 -15.77 -7.24 6.62
CA THR A 268 -16.82 -8.23 6.34
C THR A 268 -17.03 -9.12 7.54
N ASP A 269 -18.28 -9.51 7.81
CA ASP A 269 -18.59 -10.46 8.89
C ASP A 269 -18.45 -11.92 8.44
N SER A 270 -17.97 -12.18 7.22
CA SER A 270 -17.89 -13.52 6.64
C SER A 270 -16.45 -14.07 6.60
N PRO A 271 -16.06 -14.94 7.54
CA PRO A 271 -14.80 -15.70 7.45
C PRO A 271 -14.70 -16.56 6.19
N GLY A 272 -15.85 -17.04 5.67
CA GLY A 272 -15.91 -17.81 4.43
C GLY A 272 -15.46 -16.97 3.23
N LEU A 273 -15.86 -15.69 3.18
CA LEU A 273 -15.42 -14.75 2.15
C LEU A 273 -13.91 -14.48 2.23
N VAL A 274 -13.37 -14.33 3.43
CA VAL A 274 -11.90 -14.18 3.65
C VAL A 274 -11.13 -15.36 3.06
N LYS A 275 -11.59 -16.59 3.32
CA LYS A 275 -10.98 -17.81 2.75
C LYS A 275 -11.10 -17.84 1.23
N ALA A 276 -12.27 -17.50 0.69
CA ALA A 276 -12.50 -17.45 -0.74
C ALA A 276 -11.59 -16.42 -1.45
N ASP A 277 -11.37 -15.26 -0.83
CA ASP A 277 -10.48 -14.23 -1.33
C ASP A 277 -9.01 -14.65 -1.32
N MET A 278 -8.56 -15.34 -0.26
CA MET A 278 -7.22 -15.94 -0.24
C MET A 278 -7.03 -16.93 -1.39
N ALA A 279 -8.00 -17.82 -1.63
CA ALA A 279 -7.93 -18.78 -2.73
C ALA A 279 -7.97 -18.08 -4.11
N ARG A 280 -8.87 -17.10 -4.27
CA ARG A 280 -9.00 -16.32 -5.53
C ARG A 280 -7.73 -15.55 -5.86
N SER A 281 -7.04 -14.99 -4.86
CA SER A 281 -5.81 -14.24 -5.09
C SER A 281 -4.72 -15.06 -5.78
N TYR A 282 -4.64 -16.36 -5.48
CA TYR A 282 -3.74 -17.30 -6.16
C TYR A 282 -4.15 -17.50 -7.63
N ALA A 283 -5.44 -17.75 -7.88
CA ALA A 283 -5.97 -17.92 -9.23
C ALA A 283 -5.75 -16.68 -10.12
N VAL A 284 -5.98 -15.48 -9.58
CA VAL A 284 -5.73 -14.20 -10.28
C VAL A 284 -4.24 -14.03 -10.59
N TYR A 285 -3.35 -14.38 -9.66
CA TYR A 285 -1.90 -14.32 -9.88
C TYR A 285 -1.46 -15.27 -11.01
N VAL A 286 -1.88 -16.53 -10.96
CA VAL A 286 -1.56 -17.53 -11.97
C VAL A 286 -2.11 -17.11 -13.34
N TRP A 287 -3.36 -16.66 -13.40
CA TRP A 287 -3.98 -16.17 -14.63
C TRP A 287 -3.21 -15.00 -15.24
N ALA A 288 -2.84 -14.00 -14.42
CA ALA A 288 -2.10 -12.83 -14.88
C ALA A 288 -0.69 -13.22 -15.39
N LEU A 289 -0.02 -14.15 -14.73
CA LEU A 289 1.27 -14.68 -15.14
C LEU A 289 1.19 -15.43 -16.47
N ILE A 290 0.20 -16.30 -16.65
CA ILE A 290 -0.04 -17.03 -17.92
C ILE A 290 -0.31 -16.03 -19.06
N LYS A 291 -1.20 -15.07 -18.85
CA LYS A 291 -1.49 -14.02 -19.86
C LYS A 291 -0.25 -13.20 -20.21
N GLY A 292 0.58 -12.88 -19.22
CA GLY A 292 1.85 -12.20 -19.40
C GLY A 292 2.86 -12.99 -20.23
N LEU A 293 2.99 -14.30 -19.98
CA LEU A 293 3.87 -15.20 -20.73
C LEU A 293 3.40 -15.41 -22.17
N LEU A 294 2.09 -15.54 -22.38
CA LEU A 294 1.51 -15.71 -23.72
C LEU A 294 1.53 -14.42 -24.56
N GLY A 295 2.03 -13.30 -24.02
CA GLY A 295 2.10 -12.03 -24.74
C GLY A 295 0.73 -11.46 -25.10
N TRP A 296 -0.34 -11.92 -24.45
CA TRP A 296 -1.70 -11.45 -24.68
C TRP A 296 -1.88 -10.06 -24.06
N ALA A 297 -1.25 -9.05 -24.66
CA ALA A 297 -1.63 -7.67 -24.44
C ALA A 297 -3.09 -7.49 -24.91
N VAL A 298 -3.89 -6.72 -24.16
CA VAL A 298 -5.27 -6.42 -24.56
C VAL A 298 -5.27 -5.79 -25.96
N PRO A 299 -6.23 -6.18 -26.84
CA PRO A 299 -6.46 -5.54 -28.12
C PRO A 299 -6.73 -4.05 -27.92
N GLY A 300 -5.80 -3.21 -28.39
CA GLY A 300 -5.86 -1.76 -28.26
C GLY A 300 -4.72 -1.01 -28.96
N LYS A 301 -3.79 -1.73 -29.61
CA LYS A 301 -2.96 -1.15 -30.66
C LYS A 301 -3.75 -1.16 -31.98
N LYS A 302 -4.58 -0.14 -32.17
CA LYS A 302 -4.75 0.47 -33.48
C LYS A 302 -4.08 1.84 -33.41
#